data_AF-A0A7C1D2P7-F1
#
_entry.id   AF-A0A7C1D2P7-F1
#
_cell.length_a   1.000
_cell.length_b   1.000
_cell.length_c   1.000
_cell.angle_alpha   90.00
_cell.angle_beta   90.00
_cell.angle_gamma   90.00
#
_symmetry.space_group_name_H-M   'P 1'
#
loop_
_entity.id
_entity.type
_entity.pdbx_description
1 polymer ?
#
loop_
_entity_poly.entity_id
_entity_poly.type
_entity_poly.pdbx_seq_one_letter_code
_entity_poly.pdbx_strand_id
1 'polypeptide(L)' 'MGIPSGPELIIIVFIILLLFGARKLPELASGLGKGIREFKKATSEAADEEPTKKIPNGEKKEGE' A
#
# COMPACT_ATOMS: atom_id res chain seq x y z
N MET A 1 -7.58 25.89 -12.83
CA MET A 1 -8.55 25.06 -12.08
C MET A 1 -7.77 24.45 -10.93
N GLY A 2 -7.75 25.15 -9.78
CA GLY A 2 -6.86 24.84 -8.67
C GLY A 2 -7.42 23.72 -7.80
N ILE A 3 -6.56 22.82 -7.35
CA ILE A 3 -6.92 21.86 -6.30
C ILE A 3 -7.32 22.68 -5.07
N PRO A 4 -8.49 22.41 -4.47
CA PRO A 4 -8.94 23.12 -3.28
C PRO A 4 -7.86 23.09 -2.20
N SER A 5 -7.66 24.23 -1.57
CA SER A 5 -6.67 24.39 -0.51
C SER A 5 -7.05 23.55 0.71
N GLY A 6 -6.08 23.26 1.59
CA GLY A 6 -6.23 22.34 2.73
C GLY A 6 -7.56 22.42 3.52
N PRO A 7 -8.13 23.60 3.81
CA PRO A 7 -9.40 23.71 4.54
C PRO A 7 -10.61 23.11 3.80
N GLU A 8 -10.67 23.27 2.48
CA GLU A 8 -11.78 22.77 1.66
C GLU A 8 -11.73 21.24 1.55
N LEU A 9 -10.52 20.66 1.46
CA LEU A 9 -10.35 19.20 1.49
C LEU A 9 -10.83 18.59 2.82
N ILE A 10 -10.59 19.26 3.95
CA ILE A 10 -11.08 18.80 5.26
C ILE A 10 -12.60 18.74 5.28
N ILE A 11 -13.29 19.75 4.73
CA ILE A 11 -14.76 19.77 4.67
C ILE A 11 -15.29 18.63 3.79
N ILE A 12 -14.68 18.38 2.64
CA ILE A 12 -15.08 17.27 1.74
C ILE A 12 -14.89 15.92 2.45
N VAL A 13 -13.73 15.71 3.08
CA VAL A 13 -13.44 14.50 3.85
C VAL A 13 -14.45 14.34 4.99
N PHE A 14 -14.81 15.43 5.67
CA PHE A 14 -15.79 15.39 6.76
C PHE A 14 -17.18 14.96 6.27
N ILE A 15 -17.64 15.47 5.13
CA ILE A 15 -18.92 15.06 4.51
C ILE A 15 -18.88 13.57 4.14
N ILE A 16 -17.81 13.11 3.50
CA ILE A 16 -17.62 11.69 3.16
C ILE A 16 -17.64 10.84 4.44
N LEU A 17 -17.00 11.31 5.51
CA LEU A 17 -16.97 10.61 6.80
C LEU A 17 -18.35 10.54 7.46
N LEU A 18 -19.22 11.54 7.26
CA LEU A 18 -20.60 11.50 7.74
C LEU A 18 -21.47 10.53 6.94
N LEU A 19 -21.29 10.47 5.62
CA LEU A 19 -22.06 9.57 4.74
C LEU A 19 -21.66 8.11 4.90
N PHE A 20 -20.36 7.83 4.90
CA PHE A 20 -19.83 6.47 4.95
C PHE A 20 -19.46 6.03 6.37
N GLY A 21 -19.23 6.96 7.30
CA GLY A 21 -18.75 6.68 8.65
C GLY A 21 -17.23 6.55 8.74
N ALA A 22 -16.67 6.99 9.87
CA ALA A 22 -15.22 6.94 10.13
C ALA A 22 -14.63 5.53 10.15
N ARG A 23 -15.46 4.49 10.36
CA ARG A 23 -15.01 3.09 10.38
C ARG A 23 -14.88 2.48 8.99
N LYS A 24 -15.65 2.96 8.00
CA LYS A 24 -15.69 2.38 6.65
C LYS A 24 -14.49 2.80 5.79
N LEU A 25 -14.00 4.02 5.97
CA LEU A 25 -12.83 4.51 5.24
C LEU A 25 -11.55 3.66 5.49
N PRO A 26 -11.15 3.36 6.74
CA PRO A 26 -9.99 2.50 7.01
C PRO A 26 -10.26 1.02 6.65
N GLU A 27 -11.50 0.55 6.78
CA GLU A 27 -11.90 -0.81 6.39
C GLU A 27 -11.70 -1.02 4.87
N LEU A 28 -12.17 -0.08 4.06
CA LEU A 28 -11.98 -0.07 2.60
C LEU A 28 -10.50 0.10 2.22
N ALA A 29 -9.79 1.02 2.87
CA ALA A 29 -8.36 1.23 2.63
C ALA A 29 -7.51 0.00 2.98
N SER A 30 -7.84 -0.70 4.06
CA SER A 30 -7.16 -1.95 4.44
C SER A 30 -7.40 -3.05 3.41
N GLY A 31 -8.64 -3.20 2.93
CA GLY A 31 -8.99 -4.16 1.88
C GLY A 31 -8.28 -3.86 0.55
N LEU A 32 -8.33 -2.61 0.09
CA LEU A 32 -7.62 -2.18 -1.12
C LEU A 32 -6.10 -2.32 -0.98
N GLY A 33 -5.54 -1.95 0.18
CA GLY A 33 -4.11 -2.03 0.42
C GLY A 33 -3.57 -3.46 0.38
N LYS A 34 -4.31 -4.42 0.93
CA LYS A 34 -4.00 -5.85 0.79
C LYS A 34 -4.08 -6.28 -0.67
N GLY A 35 -5.18 -5.99 -1.35
CA GLY A 35 -5.36 -6.32 -2.77
C GLY A 35 -4.25 -5.76 -3.68
N ILE A 36 -3.86 -4.49 -3.51
CA ILE A 36 -2.75 -3.87 -4.25
C ILE A 36 -1.42 -4.56 -3.90
N ARG A 37 -1.19 -4.93 -2.65
CA ARG A 37 0.03 -5.61 -2.21
C ARG A 37 0.14 -7.02 -2.79
N GLU A 38 -0.93 -7.82 -2.73
CA GLU A 38 -1.01 -9.13 -3.38
C GLU A 38 -0.82 -9.00 -4.90
N PHE A 39 -1.51 -8.04 -5.54
CA PHE A 39 -1.40 -7.79 -6.97
C PHE A 39 0.04 -7.43 -7.37
N LYS A 40 0.68 -6.50 -6.64
CA LYS A 40 2.08 -6.13 -6.88
C LYS A 40 3.03 -7.30 -6.67
N LYS A 41 2.78 -8.16 -5.68
CA LYS A 41 3.60 -9.36 -5.43
C LYS A 41 3.48 -10.36 -6.57
N ALA A 42 2.26 -10.67 -7.02
CA ALA A 42 2.01 -11.56 -8.14
C ALA A 42 2.57 -11.00 -9.46
N THR A 43 2.42 -9.70 -9.72
CA THR A 43 3.04 -9.05 -10.89
C THR A 43 4.56 -9.05 -10.81
N SER A 44 5.16 -8.82 -9.65
CA SER A 44 6.62 -8.92 -9.48
C SER A 44 7.10 -10.36 -9.66
N GLU A 45 6.44 -11.36 -9.08
CA GLU A 45 6.80 -12.77 -9.27
C GLU A 45 6.66 -13.22 -10.73
N ALA A 46 5.65 -12.73 -11.45
CA ALA A 46 5.48 -12.98 -12.88
C ALA A 46 6.48 -12.22 -13.77
N ALA A 47 6.98 -11.07 -13.30
CA ALA A 47 8.03 -10.31 -13.98
C ALA A 47 9.45 -10.85 -13.68
N ASP A 48 9.64 -11.52 -12.55
CA ASP A 48 10.89 -12.16 -12.10
C ASP A 48 11.05 -13.61 -12.62
N GLU A 49 10.23 -14.08 -13.57
CA GLU A 49 10.48 -15.32 -14.32
C GLU A 49 11.63 -15.20 -15.35
N GLU A 50 12.58 -14.27 -15.13
CA GLU A 50 13.95 -14.39 -15.64
C GLU A 50 14.84 -14.97 -14.53
N PRO A 51 15.65 -16.01 -14.82
CA PRO A 51 16.31 -16.83 -13.81
C PRO A 51 17.55 -16.13 -13.25
N THR A 52 17.42 -15.00 -12.56
CA THR A 52 18.55 -14.43 -11.83
C THR A 52 18.13 -13.91 -10.46
N LYS A 53 18.85 -14.40 -9.45
CA LYS A 53 19.13 -13.71 -8.19
C LYS A 53 18.15 -13.90 -7.01
N LYS A 54 17.99 -15.16 -6.60
CA LYS A 54 18.09 -15.48 -5.16
C LYS A 54 19.58 -15.39 -4.79
N ILE A 55 20.07 -14.24 -4.31
CA ILE A 55 21.31 -14.24 -3.51
C ILE A 55 20.91 -14.73 -2.12
N PRO A 56 21.35 -15.92 -1.67
CA PRO A 56 21.36 -16.23 -0.26
C PRO A 56 22.45 -15.36 0.38
N ASN A 57 22.06 -14.32 1.11
CA ASN A 57 22.99 -13.60 1.96
C ASN A 57 23.28 -14.47 3.20
N GLY A 58 24.09 -15.50 3.01
CA GLY A 58 24.86 -16.15 4.07
C GLY A 58 26.15 -15.39 4.32
N GLU A 59 26.75 -15.63 5.49
CA GLU A 59 27.97 -15.01 6.02
C GLU A 59 27.64 -13.65 6.68
N LYS A 60 27.71 -13.50 8.01
CA LYS A 60 28.93 -13.67 8.82
C LYS A 60 28.64 -14.31 10.18
N LYS A 61 29.25 -15.48 10.41
CA LYS A 61 29.72 -15.91 11.73
C LYS A 61 31.18 -15.49 11.84
N GLU A 62 31.49 -14.59 12.76
CA GLU A 62 32.75 -14.48 13.49
C GLU A 62 32.30 -14.67 14.96
N GLY A 63 32.77 -15.62 15.76
CA GLY A 63 34.10 -16.20 15.85
C GLY A 63 34.66 -15.80 17.23
N GLU A 64 34.21 -16.49 18.28
CA GLU A 64 34.91 -16.61 19.57
C GLU A 64 35.53 -18.01 19.64
#